data_AF-A0A926P3Y9-F1
#
_entry.id   AF-A0A926P3Y9-F1
#
_cell.length_a   1.000
_cell.length_b   1.000
_cell.length_c   1.000
_cell.angle_alpha   90.00
_cell.angle_beta   90.00
_cell.angle_gamma   90.00
#
_symmetry.space_group_name_H-M   'P 1'
#
loop_
_entity.id
_entity.type
_entity.pdbx_description
1 polymer ?
#
loop_
_entity_poly.entity_id
_entity_poly.type
_entity_poly.pdbx_seq_one_letter_code
_entity_poly.pdbx_strand_id
1 'polypeptide(L)'
;MNKLSGYLALAGLSLVMAGSVGAQAQDAEKISNPVAVFSGLDKITGRIISFDVYIGETVQFGALQVTPRVCHTRPATESPLTTAFVQVDEITLNNEVRRIFSGWMFADSPGLNAVEHPVYDVWLTGCKLASTVPPPADYSGPPIQKGAEKGQDPLAGPDDGVDAGPGVPRKKPFQE
;
A
#
# COMPACT_ATOMS: atom_id res chain seq x y z
N MET A 1 -73.80 6.52 -51.00
CA MET A 1 -74.56 7.02 -49.84
C MET A 1 -74.01 6.39 -48.57
N ASN A 2 -73.68 7.25 -47.61
CA ASN A 2 -72.99 7.01 -46.34
C ASN A 2 -73.54 5.85 -45.50
N LYS A 3 -72.68 5.19 -44.71
CA LYS A 3 -72.48 5.51 -43.27
C LYS A 3 -71.33 4.69 -42.64
N LEU A 4 -70.58 5.37 -41.77
CA LEU A 4 -69.57 4.85 -40.83
C LEU A 4 -70.19 3.96 -39.73
N SER A 5 -69.43 2.96 -39.28
CA SER A 5 -69.19 2.53 -37.87
C SER A 5 -68.43 1.20 -37.96
N GLY A 6 -67.31 0.88 -37.30
CA GLY A 6 -66.79 1.22 -35.98
C GLY A 6 -66.36 -0.09 -35.29
N TYR A 7 -65.26 -0.06 -34.52
CA TYR A 7 -64.61 -1.12 -33.71
C TYR A 7 -63.55 -2.00 -34.41
N LEU A 8 -62.25 -1.75 -34.17
CA LEU A 8 -61.42 -2.15 -33.01
C LEU A 8 -61.19 -3.66 -32.91
N ALA A 9 -60.09 -4.13 -33.48
CA ALA A 9 -59.37 -5.32 -33.03
C ALA A 9 -57.87 -4.98 -33.00
N LEU A 10 -57.42 -4.49 -31.84
CA LEU A 10 -56.02 -4.44 -31.44
C LEU A 10 -55.55 -5.88 -31.18
N ALA A 11 -54.62 -6.39 -31.97
CA ALA A 11 -53.79 -7.55 -31.64
C ALA A 11 -52.33 -7.10 -31.73
N GLY A 12 -51.69 -7.05 -30.57
CA GLY A 12 -50.54 -6.19 -30.27
C GLY A 12 -49.23 -6.62 -30.92
N LEU A 13 -48.55 -5.63 -31.51
CA LEU A 13 -47.14 -5.68 -31.82
C LEU A 13 -46.37 -5.45 -30.51
N SER A 14 -46.10 -6.52 -29.75
CA SER A 14 -45.25 -6.44 -28.55
C SER A 14 -43.80 -6.20 -28.96
N LEU A 15 -43.42 -4.92 -29.05
CA LEU A 15 -42.03 -4.49 -29.12
C LEU A 15 -41.40 -4.74 -27.74
N VAL A 16 -40.81 -5.91 -27.54
CA VAL A 16 -40.01 -6.19 -26.34
C VAL A 16 -38.75 -5.33 -26.42
N MET A 17 -38.74 -4.23 -25.68
CA MET A 17 -37.54 -3.44 -25.41
C MET A 17 -36.50 -4.33 -24.74
N ALA A 18 -35.54 -4.81 -25.51
CA ALA A 18 -34.31 -5.41 -25.00
C ALA A 18 -33.47 -4.30 -24.34
N GLY A 19 -33.79 -4.00 -23.09
CA GLY A 19 -32.96 -3.15 -22.24
C GLY A 19 -31.61 -3.83 -22.05
N SER A 20 -30.57 -3.29 -22.69
CA SER A 20 -29.19 -3.64 -22.41
C SER A 20 -28.85 -3.11 -21.02
N VAL A 21 -28.95 -4.00 -20.01
CA VAL A 21 -28.35 -3.75 -18.70
C VAL A 21 -26.84 -3.76 -18.93
N GLY A 22 -26.27 -2.58 -19.17
CA GLY A 22 -24.83 -2.41 -19.19
C GLY A 22 -24.27 -2.76 -17.81
N ALA A 23 -23.51 -3.84 -17.73
CA ALA A 23 -22.73 -4.16 -16.53
C ALA A 23 -21.73 -3.03 -16.32
N GLN A 24 -21.98 -2.15 -15.34
CA GLN A 24 -20.96 -1.21 -14.89
C GLN A 24 -19.94 -2.00 -14.07
N ALA A 25 -18.77 -2.25 -14.66
CA ALA A 25 -17.62 -2.73 -13.91
C ALA A 25 -17.29 -1.68 -12.83
N GLN A 26 -17.45 -2.05 -11.55
CA GLN A 26 -16.93 -1.26 -10.44
C GLN A 26 -15.41 -1.37 -10.50
N ASP A 27 -14.74 -0.28 -10.85
CA ASP A 27 -13.29 -0.23 -10.86
C ASP A 27 -12.80 -0.39 -9.42
N ALA A 28 -12.03 -1.44 -9.14
CA ALA A 28 -11.52 -1.69 -7.80
C ALA A 28 -10.53 -0.58 -7.44
N GLU A 29 -10.94 0.31 -6.54
CA GLU A 29 -10.15 1.47 -6.14
C GLU A 29 -8.83 1.02 -5.50
N LYS A 30 -7.70 1.41 -6.10
CA LYS A 30 -6.36 1.13 -5.56
C LYS A 30 -5.81 2.34 -4.85
N ILE A 31 -5.42 2.17 -3.59
CA ILE A 31 -4.81 3.23 -2.79
C ILE A 31 -3.31 3.18 -3.04
N SER A 32 -2.73 4.29 -3.53
CA SER A 32 -1.29 4.42 -3.73
C SER A 32 -0.60 4.75 -2.42
N ASN A 33 0.44 3.99 -2.08
CA ASN A 33 1.17 4.15 -0.83
C ASN A 33 2.61 4.63 -1.09
N PRO A 34 3.12 5.55 -0.27
CA PRO A 34 4.47 6.10 -0.38
C PRO A 34 5.58 5.15 0.09
N VAL A 35 5.25 4.14 0.90
CA VAL A 35 6.21 3.21 1.52
C VAL A 35 5.79 1.78 1.24
N ALA A 36 6.72 0.97 0.74
CA ALA A 36 6.61 -0.47 0.65
C ALA A 36 7.38 -1.13 1.81
N VAL A 37 6.80 -2.18 2.39
CA VAL A 37 7.38 -2.91 3.52
C VAL A 37 7.81 -4.27 3.01
N PHE A 38 9.08 -4.60 3.22
CA PHE A 38 9.65 -5.87 2.83
C PHE A 38 10.07 -6.67 4.04
N SER A 39 10.12 -7.98 3.84
CA SER A 39 10.88 -8.89 4.69
C SER A 39 12.02 -9.48 3.88
N GLY A 40 13.20 -9.54 4.49
CA GLY A 40 14.39 -10.16 3.95
C GLY A 40 14.84 -11.32 4.83
N LEU A 41 15.04 -12.50 4.26
CA LEU A 41 15.65 -13.65 4.93
C LEU A 41 17.11 -13.78 4.47
N ASP A 42 18.02 -13.85 5.42
CA ASP A 42 19.38 -14.33 5.19
C ASP A 42 19.42 -15.84 5.45
N LYS A 43 19.60 -16.64 4.39
CA LYS A 43 19.62 -18.11 4.46
C LYS A 43 20.87 -18.65 5.17
N ILE A 44 21.94 -17.86 5.27
CA ILE A 44 23.18 -18.25 5.96
C ILE A 44 23.00 -18.14 7.47
N THR A 45 22.41 -17.03 7.92
CA THR A 45 22.22 -16.77 9.36
C THR A 45 20.85 -17.19 9.89
N GLY A 46 19.89 -17.47 9.00
CA GLY A 46 18.50 -17.78 9.35
C GLY A 46 17.70 -16.58 9.88
N ARG A 47 18.23 -15.35 9.77
CA ARG A 47 17.58 -14.15 10.31
C ARG A 47 16.64 -13.53 9.30
N ILE A 48 15.44 -13.19 9.76
CA ILE A 48 14.46 -12.39 9.01
C ILE A 48 14.47 -10.98 9.55
N ILE A 49 14.60 -9.99 8.67
CA ILE A 49 14.47 -8.57 9.02
C ILE A 49 13.33 -7.96 8.21
N SER A 50 12.66 -6.97 8.80
CA SER A 50 11.70 -6.14 8.09
C SER A 50 12.25 -4.75 7.90
N PHE A 51 12.06 -4.20 6.70
CA PHE A 51 12.54 -2.86 6.36
C PHE A 51 11.52 -2.14 5.48
N ASP A 52 11.38 -0.84 5.76
CA ASP A 52 10.53 0.07 5.01
C ASP A 52 11.37 0.70 3.88
N VAL A 53 10.80 0.82 2.69
CA VAL A 53 11.46 1.43 1.51
C VAL A 53 10.50 2.42 0.87
N TYR A 54 10.96 3.65 0.66
CA TYR A 54 10.17 4.65 -0.04
C TYR A 54 10.05 4.33 -1.53
N ILE A 55 8.92 4.67 -2.14
CA ILE A 55 8.74 4.48 -3.58
C ILE A 55 9.79 5.27 -4.36
N GLY A 56 10.53 4.58 -5.23
CA GLY A 56 11.61 5.14 -6.04
C GLY A 56 12.98 5.13 -5.37
N GLU A 57 13.07 4.81 -4.08
CA GLU A 57 14.32 4.62 -3.36
C GLU A 57 14.89 3.22 -3.58
N THR A 58 16.21 3.09 -3.53
CA THR A 58 16.90 1.80 -3.54
C THR A 58 17.51 1.53 -2.17
N VAL A 59 17.07 0.46 -1.52
CA VAL A 59 17.62 0.00 -0.24
C VAL A 59 18.40 -1.29 -0.45
N GLN A 60 19.55 -1.41 0.23
CA GLN A 60 20.39 -2.59 0.16
C GLN A 60 20.08 -3.57 1.29
N PHE A 61 19.80 -4.82 0.94
CA PHE A 61 19.69 -5.96 1.84
C PHE A 61 20.70 -7.04 1.44
N GLY A 62 21.79 -7.16 2.20
CA GLY A 62 22.88 -8.07 1.86
C GLY A 62 23.51 -7.70 0.51
N ALA A 63 23.47 -8.65 -0.44
CA ALA A 63 23.92 -8.43 -1.82
C ALA A 63 22.80 -7.93 -2.77
N LEU A 64 21.57 -7.74 -2.27
CA LEU A 64 20.43 -7.33 -3.07
C LEU A 64 20.14 -5.83 -2.90
N GLN A 65 19.85 -5.15 -4.00
CA GLN A 65 19.36 -3.78 -4.04
C GLN A 65 17.87 -3.82 -4.44
N VAL A 66 17.00 -3.42 -3.52
CA VAL A 66 15.55 -3.51 -3.66
C VAL A 66 14.99 -2.12 -3.95
N THR A 67 14.29 -1.99 -5.07
CA THR A 67 13.72 -0.71 -5.53
C THR A 67 12.23 -0.89 -5.85
N PRO A 68 11.31 -0.55 -4.92
CA PRO A 68 9.88 -0.51 -5.20
C PRO A 68 9.55 0.70 -6.07
N ARG A 69 8.82 0.48 -7.16
CA ARG A 69 8.34 1.55 -8.06
C ARG A 69 6.92 1.97 -7.78
N VAL A 70 6.12 1.05 -7.24
CA VAL A 70 4.69 1.24 -6.96
C VAL A 70 4.32 0.34 -5.79
N CYS A 71 3.46 0.80 -4.87
CA CYS A 71 2.87 -0.03 -3.82
C CYS A 71 1.39 0.35 -3.64
N HIS A 72 0.50 -0.63 -3.79
CA HIS A 72 -0.95 -0.46 -3.75
C HIS A 72 -1.59 -1.33 -2.68
N THR A 73 -2.54 -0.74 -1.96
CA THR A 73 -3.46 -1.43 -1.05
C THR A 73 -4.89 -1.26 -1.54
N ARG A 74 -5.81 -2.06 -0.99
CA ARG A 74 -7.25 -1.93 -1.23
C ARG A 74 -7.97 -1.32 -0.02
N PRO A 75 -9.12 -0.65 -0.25
CA PRO A 75 -10.00 -0.21 0.81
C PRO A 75 -10.45 -1.36 1.71
N ALA A 76 -10.74 -1.06 2.97
CA ALA A 76 -11.20 -2.03 3.95
C ALA A 76 -12.58 -2.65 3.62
N THR A 77 -13.34 -2.07 2.69
CA THR A 77 -14.63 -2.59 2.21
C THR A 77 -14.48 -3.77 1.25
N GLU A 78 -13.27 -4.06 0.79
CA GLU A 78 -12.97 -5.09 -0.20
C GLU A 78 -11.98 -6.12 0.38
N SER A 79 -11.85 -7.27 -0.29
CA SER A 79 -10.83 -8.26 0.09
C SER A 79 -9.44 -7.62 0.09
N PRO A 80 -8.66 -7.76 1.18
CA PRO A 80 -7.30 -7.27 1.23
C PRO A 80 -6.48 -7.82 0.08
N LEU A 81 -5.83 -6.92 -0.65
CA LEU A 81 -4.81 -7.27 -1.63
C LEU A 81 -3.77 -6.17 -1.63
N THR A 82 -2.56 -6.52 -1.21
CA THR A 82 -1.44 -5.59 -1.26
C THR A 82 -0.45 -6.03 -2.33
N THR A 83 -0.16 -5.13 -3.26
CA THR A 83 0.70 -5.42 -4.41
C THR A 83 1.74 -4.33 -4.60
N ALA A 84 2.95 -4.72 -5.02
CA ALA A 84 3.99 -3.77 -5.34
C ALA A 84 4.71 -4.18 -6.61
N PHE A 85 5.05 -3.22 -7.48
CA PHE A 85 5.98 -3.48 -8.57
C PHE A 85 7.39 -3.20 -8.08
N VAL A 86 8.26 -4.19 -8.15
CA VAL A 86 9.58 -4.17 -7.52
C VAL A 86 10.64 -4.57 -8.53
N GLN A 87 11.74 -3.83 -8.50
CA GLN A 87 12.97 -4.19 -9.21
C GLN A 87 14.01 -4.59 -8.17
N VAL A 88 14.66 -5.73 -8.38
CA VAL A 88 15.74 -6.19 -7.51
C VAL A 88 16.97 -6.46 -8.34
N ASP A 89 18.06 -5.80 -7.95
CA ASP A 89 19.36 -5.91 -8.55
C ASP A 89 20.30 -6.65 -7.57
N GLU A 90 21.19 -7.49 -8.09
CA GLU A 90 22.21 -8.24 -7.34
C GLU A 90 23.56 -7.57 -7.54
N ILE A 91 24.31 -7.37 -6.46
CA ILE A 91 25.72 -6.99 -6.47
C ILE A 91 26.55 -8.27 -6.42
N THR A 92 27.23 -8.59 -7.53
CA THR A 92 28.06 -9.80 -7.60
C THR A 92 29.38 -9.63 -6.84
N LEU A 93 30.11 -10.74 -6.66
CA LEU A 93 31.45 -10.74 -6.06
C LEU A 93 32.47 -9.87 -6.83
N ASN A 94 32.23 -9.65 -8.13
CA ASN A 94 33.05 -8.78 -8.98
C ASN A 94 32.58 -7.33 -8.95
N ASN A 95 31.65 -6.98 -8.05
CA ASN A 95 31.07 -5.65 -7.90
C ASN A 95 30.29 -5.17 -9.14
N GLU A 96 29.73 -6.11 -9.91
CA GLU A 96 28.82 -5.83 -11.02
C GLU A 96 27.37 -5.82 -10.50
N VAL A 97 26.57 -4.86 -10.96
CA VAL A 97 25.16 -4.75 -10.61
C VAL A 97 24.32 -5.33 -11.75
N ARG A 98 23.50 -6.35 -11.47
CA ARG A 98 22.64 -6.99 -12.46
C ARG A 98 21.22 -7.16 -11.95
N ARG A 99 20.24 -6.85 -12.80
CA ARG A 99 18.83 -7.11 -12.50
C ARG A 99 18.51 -8.59 -12.47
N ILE A 100 18.05 -9.08 -11.33
CA ILE A 100 17.62 -10.47 -11.14
C ILE A 100 16.09 -10.60 -11.10
N PHE A 101 15.38 -9.51 -10.77
CA PHE A 101 13.93 -9.50 -10.70
C PHE A 101 13.34 -8.15 -11.13
N SER A 102 12.23 -8.20 -11.84
CA SER A 102 11.40 -7.04 -12.18
C SER A 102 9.96 -7.50 -12.36
N GLY A 103 9.12 -7.29 -11.36
CA GLY A 103 7.77 -7.83 -11.40
C GLY A 103 6.88 -7.38 -10.26
N TRP A 104 5.65 -7.88 -10.27
CA TRP A 104 4.66 -7.64 -9.24
C TRP A 104 4.82 -8.64 -8.10
N MET A 105 4.95 -8.15 -6.87
CA MET A 105 4.91 -8.93 -5.64
C MET A 105 3.55 -8.78 -4.95
N PHE A 106 3.14 -9.81 -4.21
CA PHE A 106 1.86 -9.88 -3.51
C PHE A 106 2.09 -10.18 -2.04
N ALA A 107 1.68 -9.29 -1.14
CA ALA A 107 1.92 -9.46 0.30
C ALA A 107 1.14 -10.66 0.86
N ASP A 108 -0.08 -10.87 0.37
CA ASP A 108 -0.97 -11.95 0.82
C ASP A 108 -0.59 -13.32 0.24
N SER A 109 0.32 -13.35 -0.74
CA SER A 109 0.81 -14.59 -1.35
C SER A 109 2.27 -14.45 -1.79
N PRO A 110 3.22 -14.32 -0.83
CA PRO A 110 4.63 -14.09 -1.12
C PRO A 110 5.24 -15.14 -2.06
N GLY A 111 4.85 -16.41 -1.89
CA GLY A 111 5.36 -17.53 -2.70
C GLY A 111 4.99 -17.49 -4.19
N LEU A 112 4.13 -16.57 -4.65
CA LEU A 112 3.83 -16.43 -6.07
C LEU A 112 4.92 -15.68 -6.85
N ASN A 113 5.48 -14.62 -6.26
CA ASN A 113 6.40 -13.71 -6.95
C ASN A 113 7.42 -13.07 -5.99
N ALA A 114 7.91 -13.81 -5.00
CA ALA A 114 9.05 -13.39 -4.19
C ALA A 114 10.37 -13.53 -4.95
N VAL A 115 11.40 -12.80 -4.49
CA VAL A 115 12.78 -13.03 -4.93
C VAL A 115 13.38 -14.12 -4.07
N GLU A 116 13.73 -15.23 -4.73
CA GLU A 116 14.41 -16.37 -4.14
C GLU A 116 15.85 -16.40 -4.65
N HIS A 117 16.78 -15.79 -3.92
CA HIS A 117 18.21 -15.78 -4.26
C HIS A 117 18.93 -16.87 -3.46
N PRO A 118 20.05 -17.47 -3.94
CA PRO A 118 20.72 -18.59 -3.26
C PRO A 118 21.11 -18.31 -1.80
N VAL A 119 21.35 -17.04 -1.46
CA VAL A 119 21.79 -16.59 -0.14
C VAL A 119 20.71 -15.78 0.59
N TYR A 120 19.84 -15.08 -0.14
CA TYR A 120 18.90 -14.10 0.41
C TYR A 120 17.52 -14.29 -0.19
N ASP A 121 16.45 -14.10 0.57
CA ASP A 121 15.10 -13.97 0.01
C ASP A 121 14.54 -12.61 0.35
N VAL A 122 13.76 -12.04 -0.57
CA VAL A 122 13.05 -10.78 -0.35
C VAL A 122 11.63 -10.91 -0.87
N TRP A 123 10.68 -10.52 -0.02
CA TRP A 123 9.27 -10.48 -0.39
C TRP A 123 8.56 -9.28 0.22
N LEU A 124 7.52 -8.83 -0.48
CA LEU A 124 6.62 -7.79 0.02
C LEU A 124 5.80 -8.32 1.20
N THR A 125 5.66 -7.53 2.24
CA THR A 125 4.78 -7.83 3.39
C THR A 125 3.68 -6.80 3.59
N GLY A 126 3.81 -5.59 3.01
CA GLY A 126 2.74 -4.60 3.06
C GLY A 126 3.11 -3.27 2.39
N CYS A 127 2.17 -2.32 2.41
CA CYS A 127 2.45 -0.92 2.13
C CYS A 127 1.97 -0.06 3.31
N LYS A 128 2.58 1.10 3.49
CA LYS A 128 2.22 2.06 4.54
C LYS A 128 2.14 3.47 3.97
N LEU A 129 1.32 4.30 4.63
CA LEU A 129 1.19 5.73 4.35
C LEU A 129 2.24 6.59 5.07
N ALA A 130 2.91 6.02 6.09
CA ALA A 130 3.94 6.66 6.88
C ALA A 130 5.01 5.64 7.31
N SER A 131 6.23 6.10 7.53
CA SER A 131 7.29 5.33 8.17
C SER A 131 7.93 6.15 9.29
N THR A 132 8.52 5.46 10.27
CA THR A 132 9.36 6.06 11.31
C THR A 132 10.72 6.50 10.75
N VAL A 133 11.13 5.95 9.60
CA VAL A 133 12.35 6.33 8.90
C VAL A 133 12.07 7.60 8.10
N PRO A 134 12.89 8.67 8.23
CA PRO A 134 12.69 9.89 7.46
C PRO A 134 12.83 9.62 5.95
N PRO A 135 12.03 10.27 5.10
CA PRO A 135 12.13 10.11 3.65
C PRO A 135 13.43 10.69 3.10
N PRO A 136 13.90 10.19 1.94
CA PRO A 136 15.04 10.78 1.23
C PRO A 136 14.73 12.22 0.79
N ALA A 137 15.78 13.06 0.72
CA ALA A 137 15.65 14.50 0.47
C ALA A 137 15.02 14.83 -0.89
N ASP A 138 15.17 13.94 -1.87
CA ASP A 138 14.71 14.04 -3.25
C ASP A 138 13.47 13.17 -3.53
N TYR A 139 12.70 12.82 -2.50
CA TYR A 139 11.51 12.00 -2.65
C TYR A 139 10.44 12.65 -3.55
N SER A 140 10.06 11.95 -4.63
CA SER A 140 9.07 12.40 -5.61
C SER A 140 7.86 11.45 -5.76
N GLY A 141 7.63 10.58 -4.78
CA GLY A 141 6.57 9.56 -4.82
C GLY A 141 5.19 10.05 -4.32
N PRO A 142 4.26 9.12 -4.05
CA PRO A 142 2.95 9.42 -3.46
C PRO A 142 3.06 10.25 -2.16
N PRO A 143 2.01 11.01 -1.76
CA PRO A 143 2.08 11.82 -0.55
C PRO A 143 2.32 10.97 0.69
N ILE A 144 3.32 11.36 1.49
CA ILE A 144 3.61 10.75 2.79
C ILE A 144 2.67 11.36 3.83
N GLN A 145 1.87 10.53 4.49
CA GLN A 145 1.18 10.96 5.70
C GLN A 145 2.23 11.08 6.79
N LYS A 146 2.29 12.24 7.46
CA LYS A 146 3.15 12.38 8.63
C LYS A 146 2.63 11.43 9.71
N GLY A 147 3.28 10.28 9.85
CA GLY A 147 3.06 9.39 10.98
C GLY A 147 3.38 10.15 12.26
N ALA A 148 2.59 9.90 13.31
CA ALA A 148 2.78 10.50 14.63
C ALA A 148 4.28 10.56 14.98
N GLU A 149 4.80 11.78 15.11
CA GLU A 149 6.14 11.99 15.63
C GLU A 149 6.22 11.22 16.95
N LYS A 150 7.26 10.40 17.09
CA LYS A 150 7.57 9.69 18.32
C LYS A 150 7.90 10.75 19.38
N GLY A 151 6.87 11.30 20.01
CA GLY A 151 6.94 12.50 20.86
C GLY A 151 5.57 13.10 21.22
N GLN A 152 4.52 12.95 20.41
CA GLN A 152 3.16 13.29 20.85
C GLN A 152 2.45 12.04 21.38
N ASP A 153 2.49 11.83 22.70
CA ASP A 153 1.45 11.06 23.37
C ASP A 153 0.13 11.85 23.22
N PRO A 154 -0.92 11.31 22.56
CA PRO A 154 -2.19 12.02 22.41
C PRO A 154 -2.88 12.35 23.74
N LEU A 155 -2.46 11.71 24.85
CA LEU A 155 -2.91 12.01 26.21
C LEU A 155 -2.03 13.06 26.90
N ALA A 156 -0.81 13.28 26.44
CA ALA A 156 0.01 14.41 26.85
C ALA A 156 -0.47 15.63 26.05
N GLY A 157 -1.04 16.60 26.76
CA GLY A 157 -1.32 17.91 26.16
C GLY A 157 -0.05 18.53 25.55
N PRO A 158 -0.19 19.62 24.79
CA PRO A 158 0.95 20.34 24.22
C PRO A 158 2.05 20.53 25.26
N ASP A 159 3.28 20.19 24.90
CA ASP A 159 4.45 20.38 25.75
C ASP A 159 4.58 21.89 26.06
N ASP A 160 4.24 22.24 27.31
CA ASP A 160 4.30 23.58 27.85
C ASP A 160 5.72 23.96 28.30
N GLY A 161 6.73 23.11 28.02
CA GLY A 161 8.13 23.33 28.31
C GLY A 161 8.45 23.32 29.81
N VAL A 162 7.52 22.82 30.63
CA VAL A 162 7.68 22.66 32.09
C VAL A 162 7.80 21.20 32.45
N ASP A 163 8.86 20.57 31.95
CA ASP A 163 9.34 19.28 32.45
C ASP A 163 9.85 19.45 33.88
N ALA A 164 8.94 19.43 34.86
CA ALA A 164 9.33 19.15 36.24
C ALA A 164 9.73 17.67 36.26
N GLY A 165 11.03 17.41 36.25
CA GLY A 165 11.64 16.08 36.16
C GLY A 165 11.03 15.01 37.09
N PRO A 166 11.45 13.74 36.95
CA PRO A 166 10.76 12.61 37.56
C PRO A 166 10.55 12.79 39.07
N GLY A 167 9.28 12.91 39.48
CA GLY A 167 8.87 12.89 40.88
C GLY A 167 8.11 14.11 41.41
N VAL A 168 7.83 15.14 40.61
CA VAL A 168 7.01 16.28 41.07
C VAL A 168 5.56 16.15 40.57
N PRO A 169 4.57 15.88 41.45
CA PRO A 169 3.17 15.81 41.05
C PRO A 169 2.66 17.19 40.62
N ARG A 170 2.06 17.28 39.43
CA ARG A 170 1.41 18.49 38.93
C ARG A 170 0.28 18.89 39.88
N LYS A 171 0.22 20.16 40.30
CA LYS A 171 -0.88 20.66 41.16
C LYS A 171 -2.21 20.50 40.42
N LYS A 172 -3.20 19.86 41.07
CA LYS A 172 -4.53 19.67 40.49
C LYS A 172 -5.22 21.04 40.33
N PRO A 173 -5.84 21.32 39.17
CA PRO A 173 -6.39 22.65 38.84
C PRO A 173 -7.62 23.10 39.65
N PHE A 174 -8.10 22.30 40.61
CA PHE A 174 -9.34 22.56 41.35
C PHE A 174 -9.18 22.47 42.87
N GLN A 175 -8.05 22.94 43.41
CA GLN A 175 -7.85 23.02 44.86
C GLN A 175 -7.50 24.47 45.22
N GLU A 176 -8.53 25.27 45.51
CA GLU A 176 -8.42 26.45 46.40
C GLU A 176 -8.59 26.00 47.85
#